data_AF-A0ABC9U2C1-F1
#
_entry.id   AF-A0ABC9U2C1-F1
#
_cell.length_a   1.000
_cell.length_b   1.000
_cell.length_c   1.000
_cell.angle_alpha   90.00
_cell.angle_beta   90.00
_cell.angle_gamma   90.00
#
_symmetry.space_group_name_H-M   'P 1'
#
loop_
_entity.id
_entity.type
_entity.pdbx_description
1 polymer ?
#
loop_
_entity_poly.entity_id
_entity_poly.type
_entity_poly.pdbx_seq_one_letter_code
_entity_poly.pdbx_strand_id
1 'polypeptide(L)'
;MAFGMKNILQGGFAANYSEASVEELNKEYGMYLMDGEQITMGFKLVRDALIFTDKRIVLTDKQGATGTKMSVTSINLFSIVEVKMETSGFGFDDSELTFTYINSPELKGHHVTYASHKLEFPKKYNVQSLYKILQELAYENCLRINGLDK
;
A
#
# COMPACT_ATOMS: atom_id res chain seq x y z
N MET A 1 -16.43 30.09 16.16
CA MET A 1 -16.23 30.75 14.86
C MET A 1 -14.85 31.40 14.91
N ALA A 2 -13.90 31.18 14.01
CA ALA A 2 -13.91 30.43 12.77
C ALA A 2 -12.55 29.76 12.59
N PHE A 3 -12.62 28.59 11.94
CA PHE A 3 -11.54 27.93 11.23
C PHE A 3 -10.93 28.89 10.19
N GLY A 4 -9.60 28.95 10.11
CA GLY A 4 -8.84 29.71 9.11
C GLY A 4 -7.33 29.58 9.38
N MET A 5 -6.67 28.52 8.90
CA MET A 5 -6.06 28.39 7.57
C MET A 5 -4.75 29.19 7.39
N LYS A 6 -3.60 28.63 7.80
CA LYS A 6 -2.39 28.43 6.98
C LYS A 6 -1.17 27.95 7.80
N ASN A 7 -0.55 26.88 7.29
CA ASN A 7 0.86 26.49 7.39
C ASN A 7 1.41 25.98 8.74
N ILE A 8 1.28 24.66 8.94
CA ILE A 8 2.46 23.79 9.09
C ILE A 8 2.27 22.60 8.13
N LEU A 9 3.16 22.56 7.14
CA LEU A 9 3.71 21.45 6.36
C LEU A 9 3.10 20.05 6.65
N GLN A 10 2.60 19.32 5.64
CA GLN A 10 3.42 18.34 4.89
C GLN A 10 4.40 17.58 5.80
N GLY A 11 4.11 16.30 6.06
CA GLY A 11 4.97 15.41 6.84
C GLY A 11 4.41 15.15 8.24
N GLY A 12 3.88 13.95 8.47
CA GLY A 12 3.30 13.61 9.76
C GLY A 12 2.48 12.33 9.84
N PHE A 13 2.65 11.38 8.92
CA PHE A 13 2.37 9.98 9.24
C PHE A 13 3.62 9.36 9.90
N ALA A 14 4.05 9.92 11.04
CA ALA A 14 4.95 9.20 11.95
C ALA A 14 4.13 8.23 12.81
N ALA A 15 3.35 7.37 12.15
CA ALA A 15 2.81 6.17 12.76
C ALA A 15 3.75 5.04 12.35
N ASN A 16 4.34 4.36 13.31
CA ASN A 16 5.30 3.30 13.04
C ASN A 16 4.58 2.15 12.31
N TYR A 17 4.94 1.84 11.06
CA TYR A 17 4.60 0.53 10.50
C TYR A 17 5.34 -0.53 11.32
N SER A 18 4.60 -1.26 12.15
CA SER A 18 5.07 -2.51 12.73
C SER A 18 4.55 -3.64 11.86
N GLU A 19 5.45 -4.54 11.48
CA GLU A 19 5.06 -5.82 10.89
C GLU A 19 4.16 -6.56 11.88
N ALA A 20 2.96 -6.92 11.42
CA ALA A 20 1.99 -7.65 12.23
C ALA A 20 2.04 -9.13 11.85
N SER A 21 1.82 -10.01 12.81
CA SER A 21 1.80 -11.45 12.49
C SER A 21 0.61 -11.79 11.60
N VAL A 22 0.79 -12.79 10.73
CA VAL A 22 -0.28 -13.27 9.84
C VAL A 22 -1.50 -13.75 10.65
N GLU A 23 -1.27 -14.32 11.83
CA GLU A 23 -2.35 -14.77 12.73
C GLU A 23 -3.19 -13.61 13.27
N GLU A 24 -2.55 -12.53 13.71
CA GLU A 24 -3.24 -11.32 14.18
C GLU A 24 -4.03 -10.65 13.05
N LEU A 25 -3.42 -10.56 11.86
CA LEU A 25 -4.08 -9.99 10.69
C LEU A 25 -5.28 -10.83 10.24
N ASN A 26 -5.17 -12.16 10.25
CA ASN A 26 -6.30 -13.03 9.96
C ASN A 26 -7.43 -12.88 10.99
N LYS A 27 -7.08 -12.76 12.28
CA LYS A 27 -8.08 -12.58 13.33
C LYS A 27 -8.87 -11.27 13.18
N GLU A 28 -8.22 -10.17 12.80
CA GLU A 28 -8.87 -8.86 12.69
C GLU A 28 -9.49 -8.60 11.31
N TYR A 29 -8.86 -9.09 10.23
CA TYR A 29 -9.21 -8.73 8.85
C TYR A 29 -9.60 -9.92 7.97
N GLY A 30 -9.56 -11.15 8.48
CA GLY A 30 -9.88 -12.37 7.72
C GLY A 30 -11.29 -12.36 7.11
N MET A 31 -12.24 -11.66 7.73
CA MET A 31 -13.59 -11.47 7.22
C MET A 31 -13.69 -10.68 5.91
N TYR A 32 -12.62 -9.99 5.49
CA TYR A 32 -12.56 -9.22 4.23
C TYR A 32 -11.88 -9.99 3.08
N LEU A 33 -11.35 -11.18 3.37
CA LEU A 33 -10.69 -12.04 2.39
C LEU A 33 -11.74 -12.73 1.51
N MET A 34 -11.41 -12.93 0.24
CA MET A 34 -12.17 -13.82 -0.64
C MET A 34 -11.93 -15.28 -0.25
N ASP A 35 -12.83 -16.18 -0.65
CA ASP A 35 -12.65 -17.60 -0.42
C ASP A 35 -11.31 -18.10 -1.01
N GLY A 36 -10.50 -18.75 -0.17
CA GLY A 36 -9.17 -19.26 -0.54
C GLY A 36 -8.10 -18.18 -0.74
N GLU A 37 -8.36 -16.91 -0.42
CA GLU A 37 -7.35 -15.86 -0.31
C GLU A 37 -6.57 -15.97 1.01
N GLN A 38 -5.24 -15.84 0.94
CA GLN A 38 -4.34 -16.03 2.07
C GLN A 38 -3.48 -14.78 2.27
N ILE A 39 -3.40 -14.30 3.51
CA ILE A 39 -2.49 -13.22 3.90
C ILE A 39 -1.05 -13.75 3.88
N THR A 40 -0.19 -13.06 3.14
CA THR A 40 1.24 -13.40 3.03
C THR A 40 2.08 -12.55 3.97
N MET A 41 1.75 -11.27 4.13
CA MET A 41 2.38 -10.35 5.07
C MET A 41 1.48 -9.14 5.31
N GLY A 42 1.77 -8.33 6.33
CA GLY A 42 1.09 -7.06 6.49
C GLY A 42 1.65 -6.18 7.58
N PHE A 43 1.24 -4.93 7.53
CA PHE A 43 1.73 -3.88 8.38
C PHE A 43 0.55 -3.15 9.01
N LYS A 44 0.65 -2.86 10.30
CA LYS A 44 -0.33 -2.05 11.01
C LYS A 44 0.24 -0.66 11.29
N LEU A 45 -0.61 0.34 11.11
CA LEU A 45 -0.29 1.74 11.24
C LEU A 45 -1.28 2.39 12.21
N VAL A 46 -1.07 2.19 13.52
CA VAL A 46 -1.95 2.64 14.62
C VAL A 46 -3.42 2.18 14.46
N ARG A 47 -4.17 2.82 13.56
CA ARG A 47 -5.56 2.52 13.22
C ARG A 47 -5.73 1.80 11.89
N ASP A 48 -4.77 1.95 10.98
CA ASP A 48 -4.87 1.50 9.59
C ASP A 48 -4.05 0.22 9.41
N ALA A 49 -4.30 -0.49 8.31
CA ALA A 49 -3.54 -1.69 7.98
C ALA A 49 -3.32 -1.80 6.47
N LEU A 50 -2.11 -2.24 6.12
CA LEU A 50 -1.67 -2.58 4.78
C LEU A 50 -1.41 -4.08 4.75
N ILE A 51 -2.27 -4.85 4.09
CA ILE A 51 -2.25 -6.31 4.12
C ILE A 51 -1.97 -6.82 2.72
N PHE A 52 -0.92 -7.61 2.56
CA PHE A 52 -0.60 -8.29 1.31
C PHE A 52 -1.18 -9.71 1.36
N THR A 53 -1.89 -10.07 0.31
CA THR A 53 -2.41 -11.43 0.10
C THR A 53 -1.73 -12.09 -1.10
N ASP A 54 -2.11 -13.32 -1.42
CA ASP A 54 -1.74 -13.98 -2.67
C ASP A 54 -2.37 -13.35 -3.92
N LYS A 55 -3.31 -12.41 -3.76
CA LYS A 55 -4.10 -11.83 -4.88
C LYS A 55 -4.02 -10.31 -4.97
N ARG A 56 -4.02 -9.60 -3.85
CA ARG A 56 -4.16 -8.14 -3.78
C ARG A 56 -3.51 -7.55 -2.53
N ILE A 57 -3.37 -6.24 -2.55
CA ILE A 57 -3.12 -5.41 -1.38
C ILE A 57 -4.48 -4.95 -0.85
N VAL A 58 -4.74 -5.21 0.43
CA VAL A 58 -5.91 -4.71 1.16
C VAL A 58 -5.46 -3.56 2.07
N LEU A 59 -6.00 -2.39 1.81
CA LEU A 59 -5.79 -1.17 2.60
C LEU A 59 -7.01 -0.94 3.47
N THR A 60 -6.79 -0.73 4.76
CA THR A 60 -7.86 -0.36 5.70
C THR A 60 -7.59 1.00 6.29
N ASP A 61 -8.63 1.83 6.35
CA ASP A 61 -8.58 3.16 6.97
C ASP A 61 -9.76 3.30 7.94
N LYS A 62 -9.47 3.45 9.25
CA LYS A 62 -10.49 3.65 10.28
C LYS A 62 -10.80 5.14 10.43
N GLN A 63 -12.00 5.51 10.02
CA GLN A 63 -12.51 6.88 9.97
C GLN A 63 -13.35 7.24 11.21
N GLY A 64 -13.32 8.53 11.58
CA GLY A 64 -14.16 9.11 12.63
C GLY A 64 -13.57 9.05 14.04
N ALA A 65 -14.15 9.82 14.96
CA ALA A 65 -13.65 9.97 16.34
C ALA A 65 -13.74 8.68 17.16
N THR A 66 -14.73 7.83 16.88
CA THR A 66 -14.95 6.53 17.54
C THR A 66 -14.19 5.38 16.87
N GLY A 67 -13.63 5.59 15.68
CA GLY A 67 -12.93 4.56 14.89
C GLY A 67 -13.80 3.37 14.46
N THR A 68 -15.13 3.47 14.58
CA THR A 68 -16.07 2.39 14.24
C THR A 68 -16.36 2.29 12.75
N LYS A 69 -16.18 3.37 11.97
CA LYS A 69 -16.30 3.33 10.52
C LYS A 69 -14.95 2.95 9.95
N MET A 70 -14.91 1.94 9.09
CA MET A 70 -13.70 1.55 8.38
C MET A 70 -13.98 1.50 6.88
N SER A 71 -13.03 2.00 6.09
CA SER A 71 -13.00 1.77 4.65
C SER A 71 -12.00 0.66 4.35
N VAL A 72 -12.33 -0.17 3.35
CA VAL A 72 -11.48 -1.27 2.88
C VAL A 72 -11.31 -1.10 1.39
N THR A 73 -10.09 -0.87 0.95
CA THR A 73 -9.73 -0.68 -0.46
C THR A 73 -8.87 -1.85 -0.92
N SER A 74 -9.10 -2.33 -2.14
CA SER A 74 -8.36 -3.43 -2.73
C SER A 74 -7.59 -2.96 -3.96
N ILE A 75 -6.31 -3.30 -4.03
CA ILE A 75 -5.46 -3.05 -5.19
C ILE A 75 -4.92 -4.39 -5.67
N ASN A 76 -5.32 -4.82 -6.87
CA ASN A 76 -4.93 -6.13 -7.39
C ASN A 76 -3.43 -6.16 -7.70
N LEU A 77 -2.75 -7.24 -7.31
CA LEU A 77 -1.31 -7.38 -7.55
C LEU A 77 -0.99 -7.33 -9.05
N PHE A 78 -1.86 -7.90 -9.90
CA PHE A 78 -1.69 -7.90 -11.35
C PHE A 78 -1.76 -6.50 -12.00
N SER A 79 -2.22 -5.48 -11.26
CA SER A 79 -2.43 -4.12 -11.77
C SER A 79 -1.29 -3.16 -11.44
N ILE A 80 -0.36 -3.55 -10.56
CA ILE A 80 0.79 -2.72 -10.18
C ILE A 80 1.79 -2.68 -11.34
N VAL A 81 2.20 -1.49 -11.77
CA VAL A 81 3.02 -1.27 -12.97
C VAL A 81 4.26 -0.42 -12.74
N GLU A 82 4.35 0.30 -11.61
CA GLU A 82 5.52 1.10 -11.28
C GLU A 82 5.70 1.15 -9.76
N VAL A 83 6.96 1.14 -9.32
CA VAL A 83 7.33 1.28 -7.91
C VAL A 83 8.46 2.28 -7.79
N LYS A 84 8.33 3.18 -6.83
CA LYS A 84 9.33 4.19 -6.49
C LYS A 84 9.65 4.07 -5.01
N MET A 85 10.94 4.16 -4.67
CA MET A 85 11.40 4.24 -3.29
C MET A 85 12.25 5.50 -3.11
N GLU A 86 12.02 6.23 -2.04
CA GLU A 86 12.86 7.35 -1.60
C GLU A 86 13.42 7.01 -0.23
N THR A 87 14.75 6.92 -0.14
CA THR A 87 15.43 6.59 1.12
C THR A 87 15.58 7.84 1.97
N SER A 88 15.40 7.70 3.28
CA SER A 88 15.78 8.74 4.24
C SER A 88 17.26 9.09 4.13
N GLY A 89 17.60 10.38 4.01
CA GLY A 89 18.99 10.85 3.97
C GLY A 89 19.71 10.80 5.33
N PHE A 90 20.80 11.56 5.46
CA PHE A 90 21.59 11.68 6.70
C PHE A 90 20.84 12.36 7.89
N GLY A 91 19.56 12.74 7.72
CA GLY A 91 18.69 13.39 8.71
C GLY A 91 17.69 12.46 9.43
N PHE A 92 16.61 13.04 9.95
CA PHE A 92 15.53 12.36 10.69
C PHE A 92 14.40 11.81 9.80
N ASP A 93 14.52 11.91 8.48
CA ASP A 93 13.42 11.62 7.57
C ASP A 93 13.06 10.11 7.56
N ASP A 94 11.79 9.83 7.27
CA ASP A 94 11.28 8.48 7.04
C ASP A 94 11.61 8.02 5.60
N SER A 95 11.61 6.71 5.36
CA SER A 95 11.76 6.18 4.00
C SER A 95 10.40 6.02 3.36
N GLU A 96 10.27 6.35 2.09
CA GLU A 96 8.98 6.34 1.39
C GLU A 96 8.98 5.29 0.29
N LEU A 97 7.84 4.61 0.11
CA LEU A 97 7.59 3.72 -1.01
C LEU A 97 6.27 4.10 -1.65
N THR A 98 6.29 4.35 -2.96
CA THR A 98 5.08 4.62 -3.75
C THR A 98 4.94 3.52 -4.79
N PHE A 99 3.74 2.99 -4.95
CA PHE A 99 3.42 2.09 -6.06
C PHE A 99 2.26 2.66 -6.88
N THR A 100 2.39 2.60 -8.20
CA THR A 100 1.37 3.00 -9.17
C THR A 100 0.73 1.76 -9.76
N TYR A 101 -0.59 1.81 -9.91
CA TYR A 101 -1.39 0.72 -10.43
C TYR A 101 -2.42 1.21 -11.44
N ILE A 102 -2.80 0.33 -12.36
CA ILE A 102 -3.89 0.56 -13.29
C ILE A 102 -5.21 0.49 -12.50
N ASN A 103 -6.00 1.54 -12.57
CA ASN A 103 -7.27 1.71 -11.85
C ASN A 103 -8.50 1.63 -12.77
N SER A 104 -8.30 1.37 -14.06
CA SER A 104 -9.37 1.05 -15.01
C SER A 104 -9.73 -0.44 -14.97
N PRO A 105 -10.94 -0.84 -15.40
CA PRO A 105 -11.33 -2.25 -15.52
C PRO A 105 -10.40 -3.02 -16.48
N GLU A 106 -10.03 -2.40 -17.59
CA GLU A 106 -9.09 -2.97 -18.56
C GLU A 106 -7.65 -2.55 -18.27
N LEU A 107 -6.72 -3.50 -18.45
CA LEU A 107 -5.27 -3.27 -18.37
C LEU A 107 -4.67 -2.73 -19.68
N LYS A 108 -5.45 -2.75 -20.77
CA LYS A 108 -5.05 -2.28 -22.10
C LYS A 108 -6.23 -1.55 -22.73
N GLY A 109 -5.96 -0.51 -23.50
CA GLY A 109 -6.98 0.19 -24.27
C GLY A 109 -6.76 1.70 -24.31
N HIS A 110 -7.73 2.41 -24.87
CA HIS A 110 -7.65 3.86 -25.07
C HIS A 110 -7.90 4.69 -23.81
N HIS A 111 -8.43 4.09 -22.73
CA HIS A 111 -8.82 4.78 -21.49
C HIS A 111 -8.24 4.11 -20.25
N VAL A 112 -6.97 3.67 -20.30
CA VAL A 112 -6.29 3.17 -19.11
C VAL A 112 -6.05 4.32 -18.14
N THR A 113 -6.52 4.18 -16.90
CA THR A 113 -6.29 5.16 -15.83
C THR A 113 -5.37 4.60 -14.78
N TYR A 114 -4.64 5.49 -14.10
CA TYR A 114 -3.64 5.12 -13.09
C TYR A 114 -3.95 5.81 -11.77
N ALA A 115 -3.59 5.16 -10.68
CA ALA A 115 -3.56 5.73 -9.35
C ALA A 115 -2.28 5.30 -8.65
N SER A 116 -1.86 6.07 -7.64
CA SER A 116 -0.67 5.77 -6.86
C SER A 116 -1.01 5.78 -5.38
N HIS A 117 -0.34 4.93 -4.62
CA HIS A 117 -0.43 4.90 -3.17
C HIS A 117 0.96 5.03 -2.56
N LYS A 118 1.09 5.93 -1.60
CA LYS A 118 2.35 6.26 -0.90
C LYS A 118 2.32 5.69 0.50
N LEU A 119 3.40 5.02 0.89
CA LEU A 119 3.65 4.44 2.20
C LEU A 119 4.89 5.11 2.81
N GLU A 120 4.80 5.53 4.07
CA GLU A 120 5.88 6.17 4.84
C GLU A 120 6.36 5.22 5.94
N PHE A 121 7.60 4.74 5.88
CA PHE A 121 8.17 3.77 6.80
C PHE A 121 9.18 4.39 7.77
N PRO A 122 9.17 3.98 9.04
CA PRO A 122 10.18 4.43 9.99
C PRO A 122 11.58 3.98 9.56
N LYS A 123 12.59 4.79 9.86
CA LYS A 123 14.00 4.57 9.47
C LYS A 123 14.58 3.19 9.79
N LYS A 124 14.03 2.49 10.80
CA LYS A 124 14.48 1.15 11.23
C LYS A 124 13.95 0.02 10.33
N TYR A 125 12.89 0.28 9.57
CA TYR A 125 12.30 -0.73 8.71
C TYR A 125 13.09 -0.86 7.41
N ASN A 126 13.36 -2.10 6.99
CA ASN A 126 14.08 -2.36 5.75
C ASN A 126 13.14 -2.28 4.54
N VAL A 127 12.86 -1.05 4.08
CA VAL A 127 12.01 -0.77 2.91
C VAL A 127 12.55 -1.41 1.63
N GLN A 128 13.86 -1.64 1.53
CA GLN A 128 14.51 -2.15 0.31
C GLN A 128 14.00 -3.54 -0.08
N SER A 129 13.70 -4.40 0.89
CA SER A 129 13.15 -5.74 0.62
C SER A 129 11.76 -5.65 -0.02
N LEU A 130 10.89 -4.81 0.53
CA LEU A 130 9.55 -4.59 -0.01
C LEU A 130 9.61 -3.93 -1.40
N TYR A 131 10.51 -2.96 -1.58
CA TYR A 131 10.76 -2.34 -2.88
C TYR A 131 11.12 -3.40 -3.93
N LYS A 132 12.06 -4.31 -3.64
CA LYS A 132 12.46 -5.36 -4.59
C LYS A 132 11.27 -6.24 -4.99
N ILE A 133 10.50 -6.72 -4.02
CA ILE A 133 9.33 -7.59 -4.27
C ILE A 133 8.32 -6.88 -5.18
N LEU A 134 7.96 -5.64 -4.85
CA LEU A 134 6.98 -4.90 -5.64
C LEU A 134 7.53 -4.51 -7.02
N GLN A 135 8.83 -4.22 -7.12
CA GLN A 135 9.48 -3.89 -8.38
C GLN A 135 9.55 -5.10 -9.32
N GLU A 136 9.81 -6.30 -8.80
CA GLU A 136 9.75 -7.55 -9.55
C GLU A 136 8.32 -7.80 -10.06
N LEU A 137 7.32 -7.69 -9.19
CA LEU A 137 5.91 -7.81 -9.56
C LEU A 137 5.51 -6.80 -10.66
N ALA A 138 5.89 -5.53 -10.50
CA ALA A 138 5.59 -4.47 -11.46
C ALA A 138 6.23 -4.73 -12.82
N TYR A 139 7.47 -5.21 -12.83
CA TYR A 139 8.19 -5.58 -14.04
C TYR A 139 7.49 -6.74 -14.78
N GLU A 140 7.18 -7.83 -14.08
CA GLU A 140 6.46 -8.98 -14.64
C GLU A 140 5.07 -8.60 -15.17
N ASN A 141 4.35 -7.74 -14.45
CA ASN A 141 3.09 -7.20 -14.92
C ASN A 141 3.25 -6.39 -16.20
N CYS A 142 4.28 -5.55 -16.29
CA CYS A 142 4.56 -4.80 -17.52
C CYS A 142 4.88 -5.74 -18.68
N LEU A 143 5.68 -6.79 -18.46
CA LEU A 143 5.95 -7.79 -19.48
C LEU A 143 4.65 -8.44 -19.97
N ARG A 144 3.85 -8.99 -19.05
CA ARG A 144 2.57 -9.65 -19.35
C ARG A 144 1.56 -8.72 -20.04
N ILE A 145 1.42 -7.48 -19.56
CA ILE A 145 0.54 -6.47 -20.16
C ILE A 145 1.02 -6.10 -21.56
N ASN A 146 2.30 -6.18 -21.87
CA ASN A 146 2.82 -5.91 -23.20
C ASN A 146 3.01 -7.17 -24.07
N GLY A 147 2.71 -8.36 -23.55
CA GLY A 147 2.91 -9.63 -24.26
C GLY A 147 4.40 -9.94 -24.50
N LEU A 148 5.24 -9.58 -23.55
CA LEU A 148 6.70 -9.76 -23.56
C LEU A 148 7.15 -10.86 -22.60
N ASP A 149 6.24 -11.47 -21.85
CA ASP A 149 6.45 -12.67 -21.05
C ASP A 149 6.58 -13.87 -22.00
N LYS A 150 7.78 -14.47 -22.06
CA LYS A 150 8.10 -15.65 -22.87
C LYS A 150 8.28 -16.87 -22.01
#